data_AF-A0A171B539-F1
#
_entry.id   AF-A0A171B539-F1
#
_cell.length_a   1.000
_cell.length_b   1.000
_cell.length_c   1.000
_cell.angle_alpha   90.00
_cell.angle_beta   90.00
_cell.angle_gamma   90.00
#
_symmetry.space_group_name_H-M   'P 1'
#
loop_
_entity.id
_entity.type
_entity.pdbx_description
1 polymer ?
#
loop_
_entity_poly.entity_id
_entity_poly.type
_entity_poly.pdbx_seq_one_letter_code
_entity_poly.pdbx_strand_id
1 'polypeptide(L)'
;GWSIGGYSTTWAAKHYNDVKAVVLDATFDDILPLALRQMPDVLEPLVKLTIRCYADLNVAANLAEYQGLIKLVRRSQDEIIATDPGDLASNRGNMLLSKLLRRRYPLLINATTEPILCNWLVTTAAEQASLMEEFNVNREECRQILNEYKEQYGSKYPYSSLGAQLTDEQHIQLVLYLAEHYMVDFAANHVTPLPSRIFMNITT
;
A
#
# COMPACT_ATOMS: atom_id res chain seq x y z
N GLY A 1 -1.06 12.68 4.64
CA GLY A 1 -2.19 13.22 3.87
C GLY A 1 -3.40 12.33 4.03
N TRP A 2 -4.59 12.90 3.87
CA TRP A 2 -5.87 12.18 3.91
C TRP A 2 -6.59 12.29 2.56
N SER A 3 -7.16 11.19 2.06
CA SER A 3 -7.96 11.18 0.83
C SER A 3 -7.18 11.78 -0.35
N ILE A 4 -7.79 12.71 -1.10
CA ILE A 4 -7.13 13.45 -2.19
C ILE A 4 -5.81 14.14 -1.77
N GLY A 5 -5.68 14.50 -0.48
CA GLY A 5 -4.45 15.04 0.09
C GLY A 5 -3.27 14.07 0.06
N GLY A 6 -3.51 12.78 -0.15
CA GLY A 6 -2.46 11.78 -0.40
C GLY A 6 -1.61 12.13 -1.62
N TYR A 7 -2.20 12.68 -2.69
CA TYR A 7 -1.43 13.11 -3.86
C TYR A 7 -0.44 14.22 -3.52
N SER A 8 -0.90 15.31 -2.89
CA SER A 8 -0.01 16.42 -2.51
C SER A 8 1.08 15.98 -1.52
N THR A 9 0.75 15.09 -0.58
CA THR A 9 1.70 14.54 0.40
C THR A 9 2.81 13.75 -0.31
N THR A 10 2.42 12.87 -1.23
CA THR A 10 3.37 12.02 -1.95
C THR A 10 4.18 12.79 -2.99
N TRP A 11 3.57 13.78 -3.65
CA TRP A 11 4.29 14.72 -4.51
C TRP A 11 5.36 15.46 -3.73
N ALA A 12 5.04 16.01 -2.56
CA ALA A 12 6.02 16.68 -1.71
C ALA A 12 7.14 15.71 -1.28
N ALA A 13 6.79 14.51 -0.80
CA ALA A 13 7.77 13.51 -0.39
C ALA A 13 8.72 13.08 -1.52
N LYS A 14 8.23 13.01 -2.76
CA LYS A 14 9.05 12.74 -3.95
C LYS A 14 10.06 13.86 -4.27
N HIS A 15 9.73 15.12 -3.99
CA HIS A 15 10.56 16.27 -4.38
C HIS A 15 11.45 16.81 -3.25
N TYR A 16 11.10 16.57 -1.99
CA TYR A 16 11.85 17.05 -0.83
C TYR A 16 12.55 15.89 -0.11
N ASN A 17 13.88 15.84 -0.24
CA ASN A 17 14.71 14.77 0.33
C ASN A 17 14.72 14.72 1.88
N ASP A 18 14.28 15.79 2.53
CA ASP A 18 14.25 15.88 4.00
C ASP A 18 13.04 15.18 4.63
N VAL A 19 12.05 14.78 3.82
CA VAL A 19 10.86 14.06 4.30
C VAL A 19 11.24 12.65 4.75
N LYS A 20 11.24 12.40 6.06
CA LYS A 20 11.68 11.12 6.65
C LYS A 20 10.63 10.02 6.59
N ALA A 21 9.36 10.40 6.68
CA ALA A 21 8.25 9.47 6.62
C ALA A 21 7.01 10.09 5.98
N VAL A 22 6.18 9.24 5.41
CA VAL A 22 4.89 9.57 4.81
C VAL A 22 3.81 8.71 5.44
N VAL A 23 2.77 9.35 5.97
CA VAL A 23 1.55 8.67 6.42
C VAL A 23 0.41 9.07 5.50
N LEU A 24 -0.28 8.05 4.97
CA LEU A 24 -1.42 8.22 4.08
C LEU A 24 -2.65 7.56 4.69
N ASP A 25 -3.67 8.36 4.96
CA ASP A 25 -4.95 7.91 5.51
C ASP A 25 -6.01 7.92 4.42
N ALA A 26 -6.71 6.80 4.25
CA ALA A 26 -7.85 6.70 3.36
C ALA A 26 -7.59 7.31 1.97
N THR A 27 -6.47 6.94 1.35
CA THR A 27 -6.09 7.43 0.01
C THR A 27 -6.25 6.32 -1.02
N PHE A 28 -6.11 6.70 -2.29
CA PHE A 28 -6.13 5.82 -3.44
C PHE A 28 -4.76 5.72 -4.12
N ASP A 29 -4.61 4.76 -5.03
CA ASP A 29 -3.44 4.64 -5.91
C ASP A 29 -3.51 5.58 -7.12
N ASP A 30 -4.69 5.70 -7.70
CA ASP A 30 -5.01 6.44 -8.91
C ASP A 30 -6.47 6.93 -8.79
N ILE A 31 -6.71 8.20 -9.12
CA ILE A 31 -8.04 8.80 -9.01
C ILE A 31 -9.03 8.29 -10.07
N LEU A 32 -8.54 7.81 -11.23
CA LEU A 32 -9.41 7.48 -12.36
C LEU A 32 -10.54 6.51 -11.99
N PRO A 33 -10.31 5.39 -11.29
CA PRO A 33 -11.37 4.44 -10.98
C PRO A 33 -12.44 5.01 -10.04
N LEU A 34 -12.06 5.88 -9.11
CA LEU A 34 -13.00 6.58 -8.23
C LEU A 34 -13.84 7.61 -8.98
N ALA A 35 -13.24 8.30 -9.94
CA ALA A 35 -13.96 9.25 -10.79
C ALA A 35 -14.93 8.57 -11.74
N LEU A 36 -14.53 7.43 -12.33
CA LEU A 36 -15.42 6.63 -13.17
C LEU A 36 -16.62 6.11 -12.36
N ARG A 37 -16.40 5.63 -11.13
CA ARG A 37 -17.50 5.26 -10.21
C ARG A 37 -18.52 6.38 -10.01
N GLN A 38 -18.07 7.63 -9.95
CA GLN A 38 -18.93 8.77 -9.62
C GLN A 38 -19.67 9.35 -10.83
N MET A 39 -19.20 9.09 -12.04
CA MET A 39 -19.69 9.69 -13.28
C MET A 39 -20.58 8.73 -14.05
N PRO A 40 -21.56 9.22 -14.84
CA PRO A 40 -22.32 8.36 -15.75
C PRO A 40 -21.44 7.66 -16.78
N ASP A 41 -21.70 6.37 -17.04
CA ASP A 41 -20.92 5.53 -17.98
C ASP A 41 -20.77 6.16 -19.38
N VAL A 42 -21.80 6.89 -19.84
CA VAL A 42 -21.78 7.57 -21.15
C VAL A 42 -20.67 8.62 -21.26
N LEU A 43 -20.13 9.10 -20.14
CA LEU A 43 -19.04 10.08 -20.07
C LEU A 43 -17.66 9.43 -19.88
N GLU A 44 -17.55 8.10 -19.79
CA GLU A 44 -16.29 7.40 -19.53
C GLU A 44 -15.13 7.89 -20.42
N PRO A 45 -15.26 8.04 -21.76
CA PRO A 45 -14.17 8.53 -22.60
C PRO A 45 -13.71 9.94 -22.22
N LEU A 46 -14.64 10.84 -21.91
CA LEU A 46 -14.35 12.21 -21.50
C LEU A 46 -13.69 12.26 -20.12
N VAL A 47 -14.16 11.45 -19.17
CA VAL A 47 -13.58 11.35 -17.83
C VAL A 47 -12.14 10.84 -17.90
N LYS A 48 -11.90 9.77 -18.68
CA LYS A 48 -10.54 9.23 -18.92
C LYS A 48 -9.61 10.30 -19.51
N LEU A 49 -10.05 11.00 -20.55
CA LEU A 49 -9.27 12.06 -21.18
C LEU A 49 -8.97 13.18 -20.17
N THR A 50 -9.99 13.65 -19.45
CA THR A 50 -9.86 14.77 -18.51
C THR A 50 -8.86 14.45 -17.40
N ILE A 51 -8.98 13.26 -16.79
CA ILE A 51 -8.08 12.85 -15.72
C ILE A 51 -6.66 12.67 -16.24
N ARG A 52 -6.46 11.93 -17.33
CA ARG A 52 -5.11 11.66 -17.82
C ARG A 52 -4.39 12.89 -18.37
N CYS A 53 -5.11 13.88 -18.87
CA CYS A 53 -4.50 15.09 -19.42
C CYS A 53 -4.39 16.25 -18.41
N TYR A 54 -5.29 16.35 -17.44
CA TYR A 54 -5.42 17.57 -16.62
C TYR A 54 -5.50 17.34 -15.12
N ALA A 55 -5.74 16.12 -14.65
CA ALA A 55 -5.92 15.82 -13.23
C ALA A 55 -5.37 14.43 -12.85
N ASP A 56 -4.16 14.10 -13.32
CA ASP A 56 -3.57 12.77 -13.11
C ASP A 56 -3.02 12.63 -11.68
N LEU A 57 -3.95 12.44 -10.73
CA LEU A 57 -3.63 12.25 -9.33
C LEU A 57 -3.17 10.80 -9.08
N ASN A 58 -1.93 10.52 -9.46
CA ASN A 58 -1.32 9.20 -9.34
C ASN A 58 -0.41 9.11 -8.10
N VAL A 59 -0.99 8.68 -6.98
CA VAL A 59 -0.31 8.56 -5.68
C VAL A 59 0.73 7.44 -5.73
N ALA A 60 0.42 6.32 -6.39
CA ALA A 60 1.34 5.19 -6.50
C ALA A 60 2.60 5.56 -7.29
N ALA A 61 2.48 6.35 -8.36
CA ALA A 61 3.64 6.83 -9.12
C ALA A 61 4.54 7.75 -8.28
N ASN A 62 3.96 8.65 -7.47
CA ASN A 62 4.76 9.48 -6.56
C ASN A 62 5.47 8.64 -5.49
N LEU A 63 4.77 7.68 -4.87
CA LEU A 63 5.38 6.78 -3.88
C LEU A 63 6.47 5.88 -4.45
N ALA A 64 6.37 5.51 -5.73
CA ALA A 64 7.36 4.69 -6.42
C ALA A 64 8.76 5.32 -6.46
N GLU A 65 8.85 6.64 -6.28
CA GLU A 65 10.09 7.40 -6.28
C GLU A 65 10.53 7.80 -4.86
N TYR A 66 9.64 7.70 -3.88
CA TYR A 66 9.94 8.03 -2.49
C TYR A 66 10.73 6.90 -1.80
N GLN A 67 11.84 7.27 -1.16
CA GLN A 67 12.79 6.32 -0.55
C GLN A 67 12.59 6.12 0.96
N GLY A 68 11.82 6.98 1.62
CA GLY A 68 11.64 6.97 3.08
C GLY A 68 10.58 6.00 3.59
N LEU A 69 10.22 6.15 4.85
CA LEU A 69 9.23 5.29 5.53
C LEU A 69 7.81 5.62 5.08
N ILE A 70 6.98 4.60 4.86
CA ILE A 70 5.59 4.78 4.44
C ILE A 70 4.68 4.00 5.39
N LYS A 71 3.63 4.65 5.89
CA LYS A 71 2.51 3.98 6.57
C LYS A 71 1.20 4.32 5.86
N LEU A 72 0.47 3.28 5.47
CA LEU A 72 -0.86 3.36 4.89
C LEU A 72 -1.87 3.02 5.98
N VAL A 73 -2.86 3.88 6.17
CA VAL A 73 -4.02 3.64 7.03
C VAL A 73 -5.20 3.38 6.11
N ARG A 74 -5.61 2.12 6.03
CA ARG A 74 -6.77 1.71 5.26
C ARG A 74 -7.99 1.73 6.16
N ARG A 75 -9.00 2.47 5.75
CA ARG A 75 -10.29 2.51 6.44
C ARG A 75 -11.17 1.40 5.88
N SER A 76 -11.53 0.43 6.71
CA SER A 76 -12.21 -0.78 6.23
C SER A 76 -13.70 -0.60 5.96
N GLN A 77 -14.29 0.52 6.42
CA GLN A 77 -15.70 0.88 6.17
C GLN A 77 -15.80 2.14 5.32
N ASP A 78 -14.78 2.42 4.51
CA ASP A 78 -14.70 3.63 3.69
C ASP A 78 -15.58 3.56 2.45
N GLU A 79 -16.55 4.44 2.38
CA GLU A 79 -17.53 4.57 1.31
C GLU A 79 -17.03 5.40 0.11
N ILE A 80 -15.91 6.11 0.26
CA ILE A 80 -15.38 7.05 -0.75
C ILE A 80 -14.22 6.43 -1.54
N ILE A 81 -13.35 5.69 -0.86
CA ILE A 81 -12.10 5.13 -1.41
C ILE A 81 -12.30 3.72 -1.97
N ALA A 82 -13.49 3.15 -1.81
CA ALA A 82 -13.95 1.93 -2.46
C ALA A 82 -14.53 2.23 -3.85
N THR A 83 -14.28 1.36 -4.84
CA THR A 83 -15.03 1.41 -6.11
C THR A 83 -16.44 0.86 -5.95
N ASP A 84 -16.65 -0.04 -5.00
CA ASP A 84 -17.94 -0.62 -4.64
C ASP A 84 -18.16 -0.39 -3.13
N PRO A 85 -18.98 0.60 -2.73
CA PRO A 85 -19.16 0.95 -1.32
C PRO A 85 -19.61 -0.24 -0.48
N GLY A 86 -18.91 -0.48 0.63
CA GLY A 86 -19.15 -1.62 1.52
C GLY A 86 -18.39 -2.89 1.14
N ASP A 87 -17.74 -2.93 -0.02
CA ASP A 87 -16.82 -4.01 -0.39
C ASP A 87 -15.36 -3.61 -0.14
N LEU A 88 -14.73 -4.26 0.85
CA LEU A 88 -13.34 -4.06 1.21
C LEU A 88 -12.39 -4.40 0.06
N ALA A 89 -12.73 -5.38 -0.77
CA ALA A 89 -11.88 -5.80 -1.89
C ALA A 89 -11.70 -4.67 -2.91
N SER A 90 -12.73 -3.84 -3.06
CA SER A 90 -12.78 -2.71 -3.98
C SER A 90 -12.02 -1.45 -3.49
N ASN A 91 -11.50 -1.47 -2.25
CA ASN A 91 -10.80 -0.34 -1.66
C ASN A 91 -9.49 -0.02 -2.41
N ARG A 92 -9.34 1.22 -2.90
CA ARG A 92 -8.16 1.64 -3.68
C ARG A 92 -6.86 1.65 -2.89
N GLY A 93 -6.92 1.60 -1.55
CA GLY A 93 -5.76 1.35 -0.69
C GLY A 93 -5.09 0.00 -1.00
N ASN A 94 -5.86 -1.02 -1.39
CA ASN A 94 -5.34 -2.35 -1.73
C ASN A 94 -4.41 -2.29 -2.94
N MET A 95 -4.87 -1.58 -3.98
CA MET A 95 -4.08 -1.35 -5.20
C MET A 95 -2.85 -0.51 -4.93
N LEU A 96 -2.95 0.45 -3.99
CA LEU A 96 -1.81 1.27 -3.59
C LEU A 96 -0.71 0.43 -2.93
N LEU A 97 -1.07 -0.42 -1.96
CA LEU A 97 -0.10 -1.30 -1.31
C LEU A 97 0.51 -2.30 -2.30
N SER A 98 -0.31 -2.96 -3.13
CA SER A 98 0.17 -3.90 -4.13
C SER A 98 1.19 -3.26 -5.09
N LYS A 99 0.87 -2.08 -5.64
CA LYS A 99 1.79 -1.32 -6.51
C LYS A 99 3.06 -0.88 -5.78
N LEU A 100 2.95 -0.46 -4.52
CA LEU A 100 4.10 -0.08 -3.70
C LEU A 100 5.06 -1.27 -3.49
N LEU A 101 4.53 -2.42 -3.08
CA LEU A 101 5.34 -3.62 -2.84
C LEU A 101 5.98 -4.13 -4.12
N ARG A 102 5.25 -4.19 -5.24
CA ARG A 102 5.80 -4.58 -6.54
C ARG A 102 6.92 -3.64 -7.00
N ARG A 103 6.85 -2.36 -6.65
CA ARG A 103 7.90 -1.40 -6.98
C ARG A 103 9.12 -1.52 -6.07
N ARG A 104 8.93 -1.64 -4.76
CA ARG A 104 10.02 -1.70 -3.78
C ARG A 104 10.72 -3.05 -3.73
N TYR A 105 9.99 -4.13 -4.00
CA TYR A 105 10.43 -5.53 -3.85
C TYR A 105 10.00 -6.38 -5.05
N PRO A 106 10.52 -6.10 -6.26
CA PRO A 106 9.98 -6.66 -7.49
C PRO A 106 10.05 -8.18 -7.61
N LEU A 107 11.02 -8.85 -6.97
CA LEU A 107 11.11 -10.32 -6.97
C LEU A 107 10.25 -11.00 -5.92
N LEU A 108 9.80 -10.26 -4.89
CA LEU A 108 8.93 -10.81 -3.85
C LEU A 108 7.48 -10.94 -4.32
N ILE A 109 7.03 -10.10 -5.25
CA ILE A 109 5.68 -10.20 -5.83
C ILE A 109 5.75 -11.05 -7.10
N ASN A 110 5.43 -12.33 -6.97
CA ASN A 110 5.53 -13.33 -8.03
C ASN A 110 4.27 -14.22 -8.06
N ALA A 111 4.24 -15.22 -8.95
CA ALA A 111 3.08 -16.10 -9.14
C ALA A 111 2.66 -16.87 -7.87
N THR A 112 3.57 -17.12 -6.95
CA THR A 112 3.32 -17.81 -5.67
C THR A 112 2.73 -16.84 -4.64
N THR A 113 3.32 -15.65 -4.49
CA THR A 113 2.99 -14.72 -3.40
C THR A 113 1.86 -13.75 -3.73
N GLU A 114 1.67 -13.40 -5.02
CA GLU A 114 0.65 -12.44 -5.43
C GLU A 114 -0.78 -12.88 -5.06
N PRO A 115 -1.21 -14.14 -5.26
CA PRO A 115 -2.52 -14.59 -4.80
C PRO A 115 -2.69 -14.48 -3.29
N ILE A 116 -1.63 -14.75 -2.52
CA ILE A 116 -1.65 -14.69 -1.06
C ILE A 116 -1.75 -13.24 -0.57
N LEU A 117 -1.00 -12.32 -1.19
CA LEU A 117 -1.12 -10.89 -0.92
C LEU A 117 -2.52 -10.39 -1.26
N CYS A 118 -3.07 -10.78 -2.41
CA CYS A 118 -4.43 -10.42 -2.80
C CYS A 118 -5.45 -10.94 -1.79
N ASN A 119 -5.33 -12.18 -1.31
CA ASN A 119 -6.19 -12.72 -0.27
C ASN A 119 -6.10 -11.89 1.03
N TRP A 120 -4.88 -11.58 1.50
CA TRP A 120 -4.67 -10.75 2.68
C TRP A 120 -5.27 -9.34 2.54
N LEU A 121 -5.22 -8.77 1.33
CA LEU A 121 -5.77 -7.45 1.02
C LEU A 121 -7.31 -7.42 0.99
N VAL A 122 -8.00 -8.53 0.78
CA VAL A 122 -9.48 -8.52 0.73
C VAL A 122 -10.12 -8.98 2.04
N THR A 123 -9.32 -9.44 3.00
CA THR A 123 -9.80 -9.92 4.30
C THR A 123 -9.74 -8.85 5.39
N THR A 124 -10.50 -9.08 6.45
CA THR A 124 -10.58 -8.23 7.64
C THR A 124 -9.32 -8.34 8.50
N ALA A 125 -9.10 -7.39 9.41
CA ALA A 125 -7.97 -7.41 10.34
C ALA A 125 -7.86 -8.72 11.17
N ALA A 126 -8.99 -9.35 11.52
CA ALA A 126 -8.98 -10.61 12.25
C ALA A 126 -8.51 -11.78 11.36
N GLU A 127 -9.03 -11.86 10.15
CA GLU A 127 -8.63 -12.88 9.16
C GLU A 127 -7.19 -12.68 8.67
N GLN A 128 -6.74 -11.42 8.56
CA GLN A 128 -5.34 -11.10 8.31
C GLN A 128 -4.44 -11.69 9.38
N ALA A 129 -4.80 -11.54 10.67
CA ALA A 129 -4.05 -12.17 11.76
C ALA A 129 -4.04 -13.70 11.65
N SER A 130 -5.18 -14.31 11.30
CA SER A 130 -5.25 -15.76 11.05
C SER A 130 -4.36 -16.20 9.89
N LEU A 131 -4.27 -15.44 8.79
CA LEU A 131 -3.35 -15.73 7.68
C LEU A 131 -1.89 -15.63 8.12
N MET A 132 -1.54 -14.64 8.95
CA MET A 132 -0.18 -14.52 9.50
C MET A 132 0.20 -15.75 10.34
N GLU A 133 -0.75 -16.29 11.10
CA GLU A 133 -0.56 -17.52 11.88
C GLU A 133 -0.50 -18.77 10.99
N GLU A 134 -1.39 -18.88 9.99
CA GLU A 134 -1.45 -20.00 9.04
C GLU A 134 -0.11 -20.19 8.30
N PHE A 135 0.48 -19.09 7.84
CA PHE A 135 1.77 -19.09 7.14
C PHE A 135 2.98 -19.00 8.09
N ASN A 136 2.77 -19.12 9.41
CA ASN A 136 3.81 -19.08 10.44
C ASN A 136 4.76 -17.87 10.29
N VAL A 137 4.21 -16.68 10.01
CA VAL A 137 5.02 -15.49 9.71
C VAL A 137 5.88 -15.10 10.91
N ASN A 138 7.19 -15.37 10.80
CA ASN A 138 8.17 -15.01 11.80
C ASN A 138 8.68 -13.57 11.55
N ARG A 139 8.25 -12.63 12.40
CA ARG A 139 8.57 -11.20 12.24
C ARG A 139 10.06 -10.91 12.44
N GLU A 140 10.71 -11.64 13.34
CA GLU A 140 12.14 -11.53 13.63
C GLU A 140 12.98 -12.01 12.44
N GLU A 141 12.63 -13.16 11.86
CA GLU A 141 13.31 -13.69 10.66
C GLU A 141 13.11 -12.76 9.46
N CYS A 142 11.90 -12.26 9.22
CA CYS A 142 11.64 -11.31 8.14
C CYS A 142 12.45 -10.01 8.29
N ARG A 143 12.57 -9.50 9.53
CA ARG A 143 13.42 -8.34 9.83
C ARG A 143 14.90 -8.63 9.58
N GLN A 144 15.36 -9.81 9.98
CA GLN A 144 16.73 -10.23 9.76
C GLN A 144 17.06 -10.28 8.26
N ILE A 145 16.22 -10.94 7.45
CA ILE A 145 16.37 -10.99 5.99
C ILE A 145 16.47 -9.58 5.38
N LEU A 146 15.61 -8.64 5.81
CA LEU A 146 15.63 -7.26 5.31
C LEU A 146 16.89 -6.51 5.74
N ASN A 147 17.39 -6.73 6.96
CA ASN A 147 18.59 -6.08 7.46
C ASN A 147 19.85 -6.60 6.78
N GLU A 148 19.98 -7.92 6.63
CA GLU A 148 21.09 -8.56 5.90
C GLU A 148 21.15 -8.05 4.46
N TYR A 149 19.99 -7.93 3.80
CA TYR A 149 19.92 -7.33 2.47
C TYR A 149 20.42 -5.88 2.44
N LYS A 150 19.98 -5.05 3.40
CA LYS A 150 20.39 -3.64 3.48
C LYS A 150 21.88 -3.49 3.74
N GLU A 151 22.46 -4.34 4.57
CA GLU A 151 23.90 -4.35 4.85
C GLU A 151 24.71 -4.73 3.61
N GLN A 152 24.23 -5.71 2.85
CA GLN A 152 24.93 -6.20 1.67
C GLN A 152 24.78 -5.31 0.42
N TYR A 153 23.58 -4.78 0.17
CA TYR A 153 23.23 -4.09 -1.08
C TYR A 153 22.85 -2.61 -0.90
N GLY A 154 22.75 -2.13 0.34
CA GLY A 154 22.35 -0.77 0.68
C GLY A 154 20.85 -0.61 0.94
N SER A 155 20.47 0.56 1.43
CA SER A 155 19.09 0.84 1.89
C SER A 155 18.16 1.44 0.83
N LYS A 156 18.68 1.77 -0.36
CA LYS A 156 17.91 2.44 -1.42
C LYS A 156 17.02 1.45 -2.17
N TYR A 157 15.75 1.81 -2.36
CA TYR A 157 14.82 1.08 -3.20
C TYR A 157 15.07 1.37 -4.69
N PRO A 158 14.78 0.42 -5.58
CA PRO A 158 14.19 -0.90 -5.31
C PRO A 158 15.19 -1.95 -4.78
N TYR A 159 14.70 -2.88 -3.98
CA TYR A 159 15.45 -4.06 -3.53
C TYR A 159 15.33 -5.16 -4.60
N SER A 160 15.95 -4.88 -5.76
CA SER A 160 15.75 -5.65 -7.00
C SER A 160 16.16 -7.11 -6.93
N SER A 161 17.03 -7.49 -5.99
CA SER A 161 17.53 -8.87 -5.82
C SER A 161 16.98 -9.57 -4.57
N LEU A 162 16.20 -8.87 -3.73
CA LEU A 162 15.61 -9.47 -2.53
C LEU A 162 14.56 -10.51 -2.94
N GLY A 163 14.75 -11.76 -2.54
CA GLY A 163 13.92 -12.89 -2.95
C GLY A 163 14.64 -13.92 -3.81
N ALA A 164 15.73 -13.55 -4.50
CA ALA A 164 16.38 -14.44 -5.47
C ALA A 164 16.88 -15.79 -4.91
N GLN A 165 17.11 -15.87 -3.60
CA GLN A 165 17.59 -17.08 -2.91
C GLN A 165 16.65 -17.54 -1.79
N LEU A 166 15.47 -16.91 -1.66
CA LEU A 166 14.51 -17.28 -0.62
C LEU A 166 13.72 -18.51 -1.06
N THR A 167 13.35 -19.36 -0.10
CA THR A 167 12.38 -20.44 -0.34
C THR A 167 10.98 -19.87 -0.61
N ASP A 168 10.07 -20.67 -1.14
CA ASP A 168 8.67 -20.25 -1.31
C ASP A 168 8.03 -19.83 0.03
N GLU A 169 8.34 -20.57 1.10
CA GLU A 169 7.88 -20.24 2.45
C GLU A 169 8.39 -18.87 2.91
N GLN A 170 9.69 -18.60 2.76
CA GLN A 170 10.28 -17.31 3.13
C GLN A 170 9.73 -16.17 2.27
N HIS A 171 9.45 -16.40 0.99
CA HIS A 171 8.78 -15.43 0.13
C HIS A 171 7.40 -15.06 0.66
N ILE A 172 6.59 -16.07 1.01
CA ILE A 172 5.23 -15.88 1.53
C ILE A 172 5.28 -15.10 2.85
N GLN A 173 6.11 -15.55 3.80
CA GLN A 173 6.25 -14.89 5.08
C GLN A 173 6.66 -13.43 4.93
N LEU A 174 7.65 -13.16 4.07
CA LEU A 174 8.17 -11.82 3.89
C LEU A 174 7.16 -10.88 3.20
N VAL A 175 6.37 -11.36 2.24
CA VAL A 175 5.33 -10.55 1.60
C VAL A 175 4.22 -10.19 2.59
N LEU A 176 3.77 -11.15 3.41
CA LEU A 176 2.75 -10.91 4.43
C LEU A 176 3.27 -9.97 5.53
N TYR A 177 4.51 -10.17 5.98
CA TYR A 177 5.19 -9.28 6.90
C TYR A 177 5.25 -7.83 6.37
N LEU A 178 5.63 -7.66 5.10
CA LEU A 178 5.67 -6.34 4.47
C LEU A 178 4.28 -5.73 4.35
N ALA A 179 3.24 -6.50 4.02
CA ALA A 179 1.87 -6.02 3.97
C ALA A 179 1.41 -5.46 5.34
N GLU A 180 1.63 -6.20 6.43
CA GLU A 180 1.36 -5.77 7.82
C GLU A 180 2.21 -4.54 8.21
N HIS A 181 3.48 -4.51 7.80
CA HIS A 181 4.38 -3.39 8.10
C HIS A 181 3.89 -2.08 7.45
N TYR A 182 3.56 -2.12 6.15
CA TYR A 182 3.16 -0.93 5.40
C TYR A 182 1.72 -0.49 5.64
N MET A 183 0.78 -1.40 5.91
CA MET A 183 -0.64 -1.08 6.01
C MET A 183 -1.21 -1.41 7.39
N VAL A 184 -2.08 -0.56 7.90
CA VAL A 184 -2.88 -0.83 9.10
C VAL A 184 -4.34 -0.55 8.80
N ASP A 185 -5.20 -1.44 9.29
CA ASP A 185 -6.65 -1.27 9.19
C ASP A 185 -7.21 -0.42 10.33
N PHE A 186 -8.14 0.46 9.98
CA PHE A 186 -8.94 1.23 10.92
C PHE A 186 -10.42 1.05 10.59
N ALA A 187 -11.17 0.42 11.50
CA ALA A 187 -12.59 0.16 11.34
C ALA A 187 -13.42 1.44 11.50
N ALA A 188 -13.50 2.24 10.44
CA ALA A 188 -14.26 3.47 10.39
C ALA A 188 -14.61 3.90 8.96
N ASN A 189 -15.61 4.77 8.84
CA ASN A 189 -15.98 5.48 7.61
C ASN A 189 -14.93 6.53 7.20
N HIS A 190 -15.13 7.20 6.06
CA HIS A 190 -14.15 8.12 5.50
C HIS A 190 -13.76 9.29 6.42
N VAL A 191 -14.70 9.83 7.21
CA VAL A 191 -14.56 11.11 7.95
C VAL A 191 -14.26 10.98 9.44
N THR A 192 -14.29 9.77 10.00
CA THR A 192 -13.97 9.53 11.43
C THR A 192 -12.55 10.02 11.76
N PRO A 193 -12.31 10.83 12.81
CA PRO A 193 -10.94 11.22 13.15
C PRO A 193 -10.03 10.04 13.48
N LEU A 194 -8.79 10.04 12.98
CA LEU A 194 -7.81 9.02 13.37
C LEU A 194 -7.34 9.22 14.81
N PRO A 195 -7.24 8.16 15.63
CA PRO A 195 -6.66 8.25 16.95
C PRO A 195 -5.14 8.49 16.87
N SER A 196 -4.61 9.28 17.81
CA SER A 196 -3.18 9.66 17.84
C SER A 196 -2.22 8.46 17.88
N ARG A 197 -2.65 7.33 18.45
CA ARG A 197 -1.88 6.07 18.52
C ARG A 197 -1.40 5.56 17.15
N ILE A 198 -2.11 5.87 16.07
CA ILE A 198 -1.71 5.45 14.70
C ILE A 198 -0.37 6.09 14.29
N PHE A 199 -0.02 7.24 14.87
CA PHE A 199 1.20 7.97 14.55
C PHE A 199 2.39 7.62 15.44
N MET A 200 2.19 6.84 16.51
CA MET A 200 3.24 6.60 17.52
C MET A 200 4.35 5.63 17.08
N ASN A 201 4.14 4.84 16.03
CA ASN A 201 5.07 3.76 15.62
C ASN A 201 5.46 3.82 14.13
N ILE A 202 5.58 5.01 13.55
CA ILE A 202 5.97 5.16 12.13
C ILE A 202 7.45 4.77 11.91
N THR A 203 8.24 4.59 12.98
CA THR A 203 9.71 4.47 12.96
C THR A 203 10.28 3.05 13.12
N THR A 204 9.46 2.00 13.22
CA THR A 204 9.94 0.61 13.40
C THR A 204 9.84 -0.22 12.14
#